data_AF-A0A426Y514-F1
#
_entry.id   AF-A0A426Y514-F1
#
_cell.length_a   1.000
_cell.length_b   1.000
_cell.length_c   1.000
_cell.angle_alpha   90.00
_cell.angle_beta   90.00
_cell.angle_gamma   90.00
#
_symmetry.space_group_name_H-M   'P 1'
#
loop_
_entity.id
_entity.type
_entity.pdbx_description
1 polymer ?
#
loop_
_entity_poly.entity_id
_entity_poly.type
_entity_poly.pdbx_seq_one_letter_code
_entity_poly.pdbx_strand_id
1 'polypeptide(L)'
;MRLEATATADEATIEEEVVIVFLLAVFLLVGDADDEKGYDKWLEQQGRVGGLRQRVEAAGVHRPLSHLIRPFPLPPLYIHTFPAHFHSVPLRFLCSLLYLSSPLHFFNRQKMALLVEKTSTGREYKVKDLSQADFGRLEIELAEVEMPGLMACRAEFGPSKPFAGARISGSLHMTIQTAVLIETLTALGAEVRWCSCNIFSTQDHAAAAIARDSAAVFAWKGETLAEYWWCTERCLEWGPAGGPDLIVDDGGDATLLIHEGVKAEDEYEKTGKLPDPASTDNAEFQIVLGLIRDGLKVDPKKYRRMKERLVGVSEETTTGVKRLYQMQASGSLLFPAINVNDSVTKSKVSSFLTI
;
A
#
# COMPACT_ATOMS: atom_id res chain seq x y z
N MET A 1 34.28 -20.09 -4.57
CA MET A 1 33.49 -18.95 -5.06
C MET A 1 32.06 -19.14 -4.57
N ARG A 2 31.82 -18.85 -3.28
CA ARG A 2 30.49 -18.76 -2.67
C ARG A 2 30.12 -17.29 -2.75
N LEU A 3 29.06 -16.94 -3.47
CA LEU A 3 28.44 -15.63 -3.37
C LEU A 3 27.43 -15.74 -2.22
N GLU A 4 27.72 -15.02 -1.15
CA GLU A 4 26.87 -14.85 0.02
C GLU A 4 25.64 -14.04 -0.40
N ALA A 5 24.50 -14.71 -0.51
CA ALA A 5 23.20 -14.09 -0.38
C ALA A 5 22.86 -14.11 1.11
N THR A 6 23.34 -13.11 1.85
CA THR A 6 22.85 -12.81 3.20
C THR A 6 21.81 -11.72 3.07
N ALA A 7 20.57 -12.11 2.74
CA ALA A 7 19.44 -11.39 3.30
C ALA A 7 19.44 -11.75 4.79
N THR A 8 19.70 -10.76 5.65
CA THR A 8 19.76 -10.95 7.10
C THR A 8 18.36 -11.28 7.62
N ALA A 9 18.25 -12.27 8.51
CA ALA A 9 17.00 -12.72 9.14
C ALA A 9 16.12 -11.59 9.74
N ASP A 10 16.68 -10.40 9.95
CA ASP A 10 15.95 -9.22 10.41
C ASP A 10 14.90 -8.69 9.40
N GLU A 11 15.11 -8.76 8.07
CA GLU A 11 14.12 -8.23 7.09
C GLU A 11 12.81 -9.04 7.07
N ALA A 12 12.88 -10.36 7.26
CA ALA A 12 11.70 -11.23 7.23
C ALA A 12 10.79 -11.01 8.46
N THR A 13 11.40 -10.89 9.64
CA THR A 13 10.70 -10.60 10.91
C THR A 13 10.01 -9.23 10.91
N ILE A 14 10.56 -8.26 10.15
CA ILE A 14 10.07 -6.89 10.03
C ILE A 14 8.76 -6.81 9.22
N GLU A 15 8.62 -7.58 8.15
CA GLU A 15 7.40 -7.59 7.33
C GLU A 15 6.27 -8.42 7.97
N GLU A 16 6.55 -9.39 8.84
CA GLU A 16 5.52 -10.16 9.55
C GLU A 16 4.64 -9.33 10.49
N GLU A 17 5.25 -8.51 11.35
CA GLU A 17 4.50 -7.76 12.37
C GLU A 17 3.74 -6.57 11.77
N VAL A 18 4.30 -5.98 10.71
CA VAL A 18 3.65 -5.01 9.83
C VAL A 18 2.34 -5.60 9.32
N VAL A 19 2.37 -6.84 8.82
CA VAL A 19 1.18 -7.45 8.24
C VAL A 19 0.17 -7.93 9.28
N ILE A 20 0.56 -8.36 10.48
CA ILE A 20 -0.40 -8.67 11.55
C ILE A 20 -1.15 -7.42 11.97
N VAL A 21 -0.46 -6.28 12.13
CA VAL A 21 -1.10 -4.99 12.40
C VAL A 21 -1.95 -4.55 11.21
N PHE A 22 -1.52 -4.79 9.96
CA PHE A 22 -2.33 -4.55 8.77
C PHE A 22 -3.58 -5.43 8.73
N LEU A 23 -3.50 -6.72 9.04
CA LEU A 23 -4.64 -7.61 9.08
C LEU A 23 -5.59 -7.18 10.19
N LEU A 24 -5.08 -6.87 11.38
CA LEU A 24 -5.87 -6.28 12.46
C LEU A 24 -6.49 -4.94 12.05
N ALA A 25 -5.76 -4.08 11.35
CA ALA A 25 -6.25 -2.80 10.86
C ALA A 25 -7.36 -3.00 9.83
N VAL A 26 -7.18 -3.89 8.87
CA VAL A 26 -8.19 -4.24 7.87
C VAL A 26 -9.38 -4.92 8.55
N PHE A 27 -9.15 -5.79 9.54
CA PHE A 27 -10.20 -6.37 10.38
C PHE A 27 -10.94 -5.31 11.21
N LEU A 28 -10.27 -4.26 11.67
CA LEU A 28 -10.87 -3.12 12.40
C LEU A 28 -11.62 -2.18 11.46
N LEU A 29 -11.20 -2.08 10.20
CA LEU A 29 -11.91 -1.36 9.14
C LEU A 29 -13.16 -2.14 8.68
N VAL A 30 -13.08 -3.47 8.63
CA VAL A 30 -14.17 -4.37 8.19
C VAL A 30 -15.05 -4.84 9.36
N GLY A 31 -14.56 -4.78 10.60
CA GLY A 31 -15.17 -5.31 11.81
C GLY A 31 -15.01 -4.32 12.97
N ASP A 32 -16.12 -3.99 13.61
CA ASP A 32 -16.15 -3.05 14.72
C ASP A 32 -15.30 -3.57 15.89
N ALA A 33 -14.51 -2.68 16.49
CA ALA A 33 -13.53 -3.01 17.52
C ALA A 33 -14.16 -3.45 18.86
N ASP A 34 -15.49 -3.44 19.02
CA ASP A 34 -16.12 -3.73 20.33
C ASP A 34 -17.60 -4.20 20.34
N ASP A 35 -18.28 -4.52 19.22
CA ASP A 35 -19.69 -5.00 19.30
C ASP A 35 -20.05 -6.01 18.20
N GLU A 36 -20.62 -7.15 18.60
CA GLU A 36 -21.12 -8.27 17.77
C GLU A 36 -22.21 -7.88 16.74
N LYS A 37 -22.56 -6.59 16.59
CA LYS A 37 -23.68 -6.13 15.75
C LYS A 37 -23.29 -5.60 14.37
N GLY A 38 -21.99 -5.32 14.11
CA GLY A 38 -21.55 -4.73 12.84
C GLY A 38 -21.72 -5.70 11.66
N TYR A 39 -21.36 -6.97 11.86
CA TYR A 39 -21.41 -7.99 10.83
C TYR A 39 -22.85 -8.37 10.44
N ASP A 40 -23.75 -8.50 11.41
CA ASP A 40 -25.17 -8.80 11.15
C ASP A 40 -25.86 -7.64 10.40
N LYS A 41 -25.47 -6.39 10.68
CA LYS A 41 -26.00 -5.21 9.97
C LYS A 41 -25.46 -5.10 8.54
N TRP A 42 -24.21 -5.50 8.30
CA TRP A 42 -23.65 -5.63 6.95
C TRP A 42 -24.33 -6.76 6.16
N LEU A 43 -24.58 -7.92 6.79
CA LEU A 43 -25.33 -9.03 6.19
C LEU A 43 -26.81 -8.68 5.93
N GLU A 44 -27.45 -7.89 6.79
CA GLU A 44 -28.80 -7.34 6.57
C GLU A 44 -28.84 -6.38 5.38
N GLN A 45 -27.83 -5.50 5.25
CA GLN A 45 -27.70 -4.59 4.10
C GLN A 45 -27.44 -5.32 2.78
N GLN A 46 -26.90 -6.55 2.84
CA GLN A 46 -26.68 -7.44 1.69
C GLN A 46 -27.79 -8.50 1.51
N GLY A 47 -28.87 -8.46 2.31
CA GLY A 47 -30.04 -9.33 2.17
C GLY A 47 -29.84 -10.80 2.54
N ARG A 48 -28.89 -11.12 3.43
CA ARG A 48 -28.51 -12.51 3.76
C ARG A 48 -28.46 -12.77 5.27
N VAL A 49 -29.61 -12.89 5.95
CA VAL A 49 -29.64 -13.45 7.30
C VAL A 49 -30.70 -14.55 7.45
N GLY A 50 -30.23 -15.69 7.94
CA GLY A 50 -31.06 -16.76 8.48
C GLY A 50 -30.20 -17.88 9.07
N GLY A 51 -29.81 -17.78 10.36
CA GLY A 51 -29.48 -18.97 11.16
C GLY A 51 -28.20 -18.99 12.02
N LEU A 52 -27.44 -17.91 12.16
CA LEU A 52 -26.18 -17.97 12.94
C LEU A 52 -26.37 -17.73 14.45
N ARG A 53 -27.36 -16.90 14.84
CA ARG A 53 -27.64 -16.55 16.25
C ARG A 53 -27.90 -17.78 17.15
N GLN A 54 -28.56 -18.81 16.62
CA GLN A 54 -28.82 -20.07 17.36
C GLN A 54 -27.58 -20.95 17.54
N ARG A 55 -26.50 -20.73 16.77
CA ARG A 55 -25.29 -21.54 16.83
C ARG A 55 -24.22 -20.96 17.76
N VAL A 56 -24.22 -19.64 17.97
CA VAL A 56 -23.27 -18.95 18.85
C VAL A 56 -23.64 -19.12 20.33
N GLU A 57 -24.94 -19.08 20.67
CA GLU A 57 -25.41 -19.34 22.05
C GLU A 57 -25.08 -20.77 22.53
N ALA A 58 -24.88 -21.72 21.62
CA ALA A 58 -24.50 -23.10 21.95
C ALA A 58 -23.01 -23.29 22.29
N ALA A 59 -22.13 -22.32 21.99
CA ALA A 59 -20.68 -22.48 22.07
C ALA A 59 -20.00 -21.91 23.33
N GLY A 60 -20.71 -21.15 24.16
CA GLY A 60 -20.34 -20.91 25.57
C GLY A 60 -18.98 -20.24 25.88
N VAL A 61 -18.48 -19.32 25.05
CA VAL A 61 -17.19 -18.65 25.30
C VAL A 61 -17.40 -17.23 25.84
N HIS A 62 -17.16 -17.02 27.13
CA HIS A 62 -17.06 -15.71 27.78
C HIS A 62 -15.63 -15.47 28.26
N ARG A 63 -14.86 -14.55 27.63
CA ARG A 63 -13.83 -13.73 28.29
C ARG A 63 -13.57 -12.43 27.50
N PRO A 64 -13.51 -11.25 28.15
CA PRO A 64 -13.28 -9.96 27.48
C PRO A 64 -11.79 -9.65 27.26
N LEU A 65 -11.48 -9.03 26.12
CA LEU A 65 -10.15 -8.64 25.63
C LEU A 65 -9.70 -7.24 26.08
N SER A 66 -10.19 -6.75 27.23
CA SER A 66 -10.04 -5.36 27.69
C SER A 66 -8.64 -4.95 28.20
N HIS A 67 -7.58 -5.69 27.87
CA HIS A 67 -6.24 -5.44 28.39
C HIS A 67 -5.18 -5.07 27.33
N LEU A 68 -5.51 -5.09 26.03
CA LEU A 68 -4.54 -4.73 24.99
C LEU A 68 -4.67 -3.31 24.42
N ILE A 69 -5.71 -2.55 24.80
CA ILE A 69 -5.92 -1.19 24.31
C ILE A 69 -6.22 -0.28 25.50
N ARG A 70 -5.34 0.68 25.76
CA ARG A 70 -5.61 1.78 26.71
C ARG A 70 -5.84 3.07 25.92
N PRO A 71 -7.02 3.69 26.01
CA PRO A 71 -7.17 5.10 25.71
C PRO A 71 -6.67 5.89 26.92
N PHE A 72 -5.70 6.80 26.77
CA PHE A 72 -5.34 7.73 27.85
C PHE A 72 -5.20 9.17 27.36
N PRO A 73 -5.51 10.16 28.23
CA PRO A 73 -5.63 11.56 27.90
C PRO A 73 -4.28 12.30 27.97
N LEU A 74 -4.22 13.43 27.28
CA LEU A 74 -3.07 14.33 27.18
C LEU A 74 -2.67 14.93 28.54
N PRO A 75 -1.36 15.05 28.87
CA PRO A 75 -0.88 15.95 29.91
C PRO A 75 -0.54 17.35 29.35
N PRO A 76 -0.52 18.40 30.19
CA PRO A 76 -0.34 19.77 29.74
C PRO A 76 1.13 20.12 29.44
N LEU A 77 1.27 21.04 28.50
CA LEU A 77 2.51 21.63 27.98
C LEU A 77 3.22 22.48 29.05
N TYR A 78 4.49 22.20 29.33
CA TYR A 78 5.39 23.15 30.01
C TYR A 78 6.50 23.56 29.05
N ILE A 79 6.53 24.86 28.74
CA ILE A 79 7.54 25.53 27.92
C ILE A 79 8.66 25.97 28.86
N HIS A 80 9.89 25.54 28.59
CA HIS A 80 11.08 26.24 29.06
C HIS A 80 11.92 26.66 27.85
N THR A 81 11.97 27.97 27.63
CA THR A 81 12.91 28.68 26.77
C THR A 81 14.24 28.91 27.50
N PHE A 82 15.37 28.91 26.79
CA PHE A 82 16.51 29.86 26.88
C PHE A 82 17.67 29.44 25.94
N PRO A 83 18.65 30.32 25.60
CA PRO A 83 18.90 30.71 24.21
C PRO A 83 20.31 30.34 23.68
N ALA A 84 20.51 30.65 22.40
CA ALA A 84 21.75 30.51 21.63
C ALA A 84 22.94 31.36 22.14
N HIS A 85 24.18 30.91 21.85
CA HIS A 85 25.18 31.68 21.06
C HIS A 85 26.60 31.07 20.99
N PHE A 86 27.18 31.14 19.77
CA PHE A 86 28.59 31.43 19.39
C PHE A 86 29.67 30.34 19.68
N HIS A 87 30.73 30.06 18.88
CA HIS A 87 31.36 30.72 17.72
C HIS A 87 32.43 29.82 17.01
N SER A 88 32.68 30.10 15.71
CA SER A 88 33.93 30.02 14.87
C SER A 88 34.82 28.75 14.74
N VAL A 89 34.91 28.05 13.57
CA VAL A 89 35.80 28.10 12.34
C VAL A 89 37.35 27.85 12.52
N PRO A 90 38.21 27.54 11.49
CA PRO A 90 38.21 26.73 10.23
C PRO A 90 39.49 25.84 10.00
N LEU A 91 39.61 25.04 8.90
CA LEU A 91 40.52 25.26 7.73
C LEU A 91 40.84 24.00 6.81
N ARG A 92 40.29 24.03 5.58
CA ARG A 92 40.80 23.74 4.19
C ARG A 92 41.67 22.53 3.73
N PHE A 93 41.43 22.21 2.44
CA PHE A 93 42.24 21.57 1.36
C PHE A 93 42.22 20.02 1.29
N LEU A 94 41.92 19.36 0.16
CA LEU A 94 42.51 19.47 -1.18
C LEU A 94 41.54 19.03 -2.33
N CYS A 95 41.82 19.49 -3.55
CA CYS A 95 41.07 19.32 -4.80
C CYS A 95 41.98 18.66 -5.87
N SER A 96 41.44 17.79 -6.75
CA SER A 96 41.76 17.59 -8.20
C SER A 96 41.32 16.19 -8.66
N LEU A 97 40.33 16.08 -9.55
CA LEU A 97 40.46 15.94 -11.02
C LEU A 97 41.19 14.68 -11.49
N LEU A 98 40.44 13.75 -12.11
CA LEU A 98 40.80 13.07 -13.37
C LEU A 98 39.51 12.59 -14.06
N TYR A 99 39.49 12.72 -15.37
CA TYR A 99 38.35 12.76 -16.28
C TYR A 99 38.59 11.69 -17.38
N LEU A 100 37.51 11.23 -18.02
CA LEU A 100 37.41 10.48 -19.29
C LEU A 100 37.67 8.95 -19.33
N SER A 101 36.62 8.21 -19.71
CA SER A 101 36.47 7.12 -20.71
C SER A 101 35.20 6.33 -20.34
N SER A 102 34.10 6.13 -21.09
CA SER A 102 33.79 6.12 -22.53
C SER A 102 32.24 6.19 -22.71
N PRO A 103 31.68 6.75 -23.80
CA PRO A 103 30.24 6.77 -24.05
C PRO A 103 29.87 5.81 -25.19
N LEU A 104 29.25 4.66 -24.90
CA LEU A 104 28.61 3.80 -25.90
C LEU A 104 27.76 2.72 -25.21
N HIS A 105 26.59 3.11 -24.72
CA HIS A 105 25.40 2.25 -24.52
C HIS A 105 24.16 3.16 -24.55
N PHE A 106 24.03 3.93 -25.63
CA PHE A 106 22.80 4.66 -25.95
C PHE A 106 22.17 3.98 -27.15
N PHE A 107 21.51 2.85 -26.94
CA PHE A 107 20.70 2.20 -27.97
C PHE A 107 19.43 1.59 -27.36
N ASN A 108 18.32 2.22 -27.70
CA ASN A 108 16.99 1.62 -27.88
C ASN A 108 16.24 1.10 -26.64
N ARG A 109 15.87 2.01 -25.73
CA ARG A 109 14.64 1.82 -24.93
C ARG A 109 13.47 1.99 -25.91
N GLN A 110 12.98 0.90 -26.52
CA GLN A 110 11.66 0.91 -27.13
C GLN A 110 10.72 1.56 -26.12
N LYS A 111 9.99 2.62 -26.51
CA LYS A 111 8.86 3.12 -25.72
C LYS A 111 7.95 1.91 -25.49
N MET A 112 8.03 1.31 -24.30
CA MET A 112 7.07 0.31 -23.87
C MET A 112 5.72 0.99 -23.97
N ALA A 113 4.87 0.53 -24.90
CA ALA A 113 3.49 0.97 -24.89
C ALA A 113 2.90 0.49 -23.56
N LEU A 114 2.47 1.43 -22.71
CA LEU A 114 1.90 1.15 -21.40
C LEU A 114 0.49 0.57 -21.57
N LEU A 115 0.47 -0.69 -21.99
CA LEU A 115 -0.70 -1.51 -22.20
C LEU A 115 -0.61 -2.69 -21.25
N VAL A 116 -1.72 -2.96 -20.55
CA VAL A 116 -1.87 -4.12 -19.69
C VAL A 116 -1.84 -5.40 -20.52
N GLU A 117 -1.19 -6.41 -19.98
CA GLU A 117 -1.28 -7.79 -20.44
C GLU A 117 -2.33 -8.53 -19.60
N LYS A 118 -2.75 -9.71 -20.06
CA LYS A 118 -3.75 -10.51 -19.35
C LYS A 118 -3.32 -11.97 -19.24
N THR A 119 -3.57 -12.58 -18.10
CA THR A 119 -3.41 -14.03 -17.90
C THR A 119 -4.47 -14.80 -18.71
N SER A 120 -4.34 -16.12 -18.76
CA SER A 120 -5.36 -17.01 -19.37
C SER A 120 -6.75 -16.88 -18.74
N THR A 121 -6.82 -16.46 -17.46
CA THR A 121 -8.07 -16.19 -16.74
C THR A 121 -8.58 -14.76 -16.93
N GLY A 122 -7.90 -13.95 -17.73
CA GLY A 122 -8.29 -12.56 -18.02
C GLY A 122 -7.86 -11.52 -16.99
N ARG A 123 -7.09 -11.92 -15.96
CA ARG A 123 -6.55 -11.00 -14.94
C ARG A 123 -5.45 -10.13 -15.55
N GLU A 124 -5.54 -8.83 -15.33
CA GLU A 124 -4.59 -7.87 -15.87
C GLU A 124 -3.27 -7.87 -15.11
N TYR A 125 -2.16 -7.62 -15.81
CA TYR A 125 -0.86 -7.36 -15.20
C TYR A 125 0.04 -6.54 -16.13
N LYS A 126 1.10 -5.96 -15.57
CA LYS A 126 2.25 -5.46 -16.31
C LYS A 126 3.50 -5.65 -15.46
N VAL A 127 4.32 -6.62 -15.82
CA VAL A 127 5.58 -6.95 -15.16
C VAL A 127 6.68 -7.01 -16.20
N LYS A 128 7.94 -7.02 -15.75
CA LYS A 128 9.10 -7.01 -16.66
C LYS A 128 9.20 -8.28 -17.51
N ASP A 129 9.02 -9.44 -16.88
CA ASP A 129 9.26 -10.74 -17.49
C ASP A 129 8.53 -11.85 -16.72
N LEU A 130 7.44 -12.36 -17.30
CA LEU A 130 6.61 -13.39 -16.67
C LEU A 130 7.34 -14.75 -16.56
N SER A 131 8.41 -14.98 -17.32
CA SER A 131 9.16 -16.25 -17.26
C SER A 131 9.89 -16.46 -15.93
N GLN A 132 10.05 -15.40 -15.14
CA GLN A 132 10.68 -15.47 -13.81
C GLN A 132 9.73 -15.98 -12.71
N ALA A 133 8.47 -16.27 -13.03
CA ALA A 133 7.45 -16.68 -12.06
C ALA A 133 7.82 -17.97 -11.28
N ASP A 134 8.48 -18.94 -11.92
CA ASP A 134 8.92 -20.17 -11.24
C ASP A 134 10.03 -19.88 -10.21
N PHE A 135 10.96 -18.98 -10.54
CA PHE A 135 11.99 -18.57 -9.59
C PHE A 135 11.38 -17.78 -8.43
N GLY A 136 10.44 -16.88 -8.71
CA GLY A 136 9.70 -16.16 -7.68
C GLY A 136 8.92 -17.09 -6.75
N ARG A 137 8.29 -18.14 -7.29
CA ARG A 137 7.60 -19.15 -6.47
C ARG A 137 8.56 -19.86 -5.50
N LEU A 138 9.75 -20.24 -5.97
CA LEU A 138 10.74 -20.90 -5.11
C LEU A 138 11.17 -20.00 -3.94
N GLU A 139 11.38 -18.71 -4.18
CA GLU A 139 11.76 -17.77 -3.11
C GLU A 139 10.58 -17.43 -2.18
N ILE A 140 9.35 -17.37 -2.71
CA ILE A 140 8.13 -17.22 -1.88
C ILE A 140 7.98 -18.40 -0.92
N GLU A 141 8.15 -19.65 -1.39
CA GLU A 141 8.06 -20.85 -0.55
C GLU A 141 9.12 -20.85 0.57
N LEU A 142 10.30 -20.31 0.31
CA LEU A 142 11.33 -20.13 1.34
C LEU A 142 10.95 -19.03 2.32
N ALA A 143 10.45 -17.89 1.83
CA ALA A 143 10.04 -16.78 2.66
C ALA A 143 8.86 -17.11 3.57
N GLU A 144 7.93 -17.99 3.16
CA GLU A 144 6.83 -18.44 4.01
C GLU A 144 7.30 -19.09 5.33
N VAL A 145 8.46 -19.77 5.32
CA VAL A 145 9.06 -20.36 6.53
C VAL A 145 9.56 -19.29 7.49
N GLU A 146 10.11 -18.20 6.93
CA GLU A 146 10.61 -17.04 7.67
C GLU A 146 9.50 -15.98 7.90
N MET A 147 8.23 -16.32 7.64
CA MET A 147 7.08 -15.45 7.90
C MET A 147 5.95 -16.12 8.72
N PRO A 148 6.25 -16.75 9.88
CA PRO A 148 5.27 -17.49 10.68
C PRO A 148 4.02 -16.70 11.08
N GLY A 149 4.11 -15.38 11.28
CA GLY A 149 2.96 -14.53 11.57
C GLY A 149 1.90 -14.56 10.46
N LEU A 150 2.32 -14.44 9.20
CA LEU A 150 1.42 -14.54 8.04
C LEU A 150 0.82 -15.93 7.89
N MET A 151 1.66 -16.94 8.05
CA MET A 151 1.23 -18.33 7.92
C MET A 151 0.24 -18.70 9.03
N ALA A 152 0.41 -18.18 10.24
CA ALA A 152 -0.55 -18.30 11.33
C ALA A 152 -1.88 -17.62 10.98
N CYS A 153 -1.86 -16.40 10.44
CA CYS A 153 -3.08 -15.72 9.98
C CYS A 153 -3.82 -16.51 8.89
N ARG A 154 -3.09 -17.10 7.93
CA ARG A 154 -3.70 -17.99 6.93
C ARG A 154 -4.36 -19.22 7.57
N ALA A 155 -3.71 -19.84 8.55
CA ALA A 155 -4.24 -21.00 9.26
C ALA A 155 -5.47 -20.65 10.11
N GLU A 156 -5.44 -19.51 10.81
CA GLU A 156 -6.51 -19.07 11.71
C GLU A 156 -7.73 -18.54 10.96
N PHE A 157 -7.52 -17.62 10.00
CA PHE A 157 -8.61 -16.89 9.32
C PHE A 157 -8.91 -17.38 7.90
N GLY A 158 -8.06 -18.24 7.34
CA GLY A 158 -8.30 -18.86 6.03
C GLY A 158 -9.65 -19.60 5.92
N PRO A 159 -10.10 -20.37 6.95
CA PRO A 159 -11.39 -21.05 6.91
C PRO A 159 -12.60 -20.10 6.89
N SER A 160 -12.52 -18.96 7.59
CA SER A 160 -13.63 -18.00 7.68
C SER A 160 -13.71 -17.04 6.49
N LYS A 161 -12.63 -16.92 5.72
CA LYS A 161 -12.53 -16.04 4.53
C LYS A 161 -13.07 -14.62 4.81
N PRO A 162 -12.48 -13.91 5.78
CA PRO A 162 -12.98 -12.62 6.24
C PRO A 162 -13.01 -11.53 5.15
N PHE A 163 -12.18 -11.66 4.11
CA PHE A 163 -12.12 -10.72 2.99
C PHE A 163 -12.89 -11.20 1.75
N ALA A 164 -13.73 -12.23 1.88
CA ALA A 164 -14.57 -12.69 0.78
C ALA A 164 -15.40 -11.55 0.18
N GLY A 165 -15.09 -11.19 -1.07
CA GLY A 165 -15.76 -10.11 -1.81
C GLY A 165 -15.12 -8.73 -1.67
N ALA A 166 -14.10 -8.57 -0.82
CA ALA A 166 -13.36 -7.32 -0.70
C ALA A 166 -12.34 -7.16 -1.84
N ARG A 167 -12.24 -5.94 -2.37
CA ARG A 167 -11.25 -5.52 -3.37
C ARG A 167 -10.17 -4.68 -2.72
N ILE A 168 -8.94 -5.19 -2.67
CA ILE A 168 -7.82 -4.55 -1.99
C ILE A 168 -6.80 -4.05 -3.01
N SER A 169 -6.53 -2.75 -3.02
CA SER A 169 -5.44 -2.17 -3.79
C SER A 169 -4.23 -1.93 -2.88
N GLY A 170 -3.07 -2.42 -3.27
CA GLY A 170 -1.81 -2.23 -2.53
C GLY A 170 -0.78 -1.40 -3.29
N SER A 171 -0.10 -0.52 -2.57
CA SER A 171 1.05 0.29 -3.01
C SER A 171 2.18 0.17 -2.00
N LEU A 172 2.62 -1.07 -1.72
CA LEU A 172 3.85 -1.37 -0.98
C LEU A 172 4.96 -1.77 -1.96
N HIS A 173 6.21 -1.81 -1.51
CA HIS A 173 7.31 -2.35 -2.29
C HIS A 173 6.99 -3.77 -2.82
N MET A 174 7.07 -4.00 -4.14
CA MET A 174 6.76 -5.33 -4.71
C MET A 174 7.93 -6.31 -4.54
N THR A 175 8.11 -6.85 -3.33
CA THR A 175 9.15 -7.81 -2.92
C THR A 175 8.60 -9.24 -2.76
N ILE A 176 9.47 -10.20 -2.45
CA ILE A 176 9.12 -11.57 -2.07
C ILE A 176 8.25 -11.59 -0.80
N GLN A 177 8.58 -10.79 0.19
CA GLN A 177 7.85 -10.74 1.45
C GLN A 177 6.45 -10.11 1.24
N THR A 178 6.36 -9.05 0.43
CA THR A 178 5.06 -8.51 -0.02
C THR A 178 4.28 -9.52 -0.85
N ALA A 179 4.94 -10.40 -1.61
CA ALA A 179 4.27 -11.50 -2.29
C ALA A 179 3.59 -12.47 -1.29
N VAL A 180 4.22 -12.79 -0.15
CA VAL A 180 3.61 -13.60 0.93
C VAL A 180 2.42 -12.87 1.56
N LEU A 181 2.51 -11.55 1.74
CA LEU A 181 1.37 -10.71 2.19
C LEU A 181 0.19 -10.79 1.20
N ILE A 182 0.43 -10.58 -0.09
CA ILE A 182 -0.61 -10.64 -1.13
C ILE A 182 -1.28 -12.02 -1.14
N GLU A 183 -0.50 -13.09 -1.04
CA GLU A 183 -1.02 -14.46 -0.95
C GLU A 183 -1.78 -14.72 0.35
N THR A 184 -1.46 -14.02 1.42
CA THR A 184 -2.26 -14.05 2.67
C THR A 184 -3.61 -13.36 2.48
N LEU A 185 -3.66 -12.17 1.87
CA LEU A 185 -4.91 -11.45 1.61
C LEU A 185 -5.85 -12.27 0.70
N THR A 186 -5.30 -12.86 -0.37
CA THR A 186 -6.07 -13.73 -1.27
C THR A 186 -6.48 -15.04 -0.57
N ALA A 187 -5.62 -15.64 0.26
CA ALA A 187 -5.97 -16.78 1.10
C ALA A 187 -7.07 -16.45 2.12
N LEU A 188 -7.22 -15.19 2.54
CA LEU A 188 -8.32 -14.72 3.38
C LEU A 188 -9.57 -14.30 2.57
N GLY A 189 -9.54 -14.41 1.23
CA GLY A 189 -10.70 -14.27 0.35
C GLY A 189 -10.76 -12.98 -0.47
N ALA A 190 -9.75 -12.11 -0.39
CA ALA A 190 -9.72 -10.85 -1.13
C ALA A 190 -9.46 -11.04 -2.63
N GLU A 191 -10.03 -10.16 -3.46
CA GLU A 191 -9.52 -9.87 -4.79
C GLU A 191 -8.47 -8.76 -4.65
N VAL A 192 -7.30 -8.89 -5.31
CA VAL A 192 -6.15 -7.99 -5.08
C VAL A 192 -5.60 -7.40 -6.39
N ARG A 193 -5.30 -6.10 -6.36
CA ARG A 193 -4.49 -5.39 -7.37
C ARG A 193 -3.32 -4.70 -6.67
N TRP A 194 -2.15 -4.68 -7.30
CA TRP A 194 -0.93 -4.19 -6.66
C TRP A 194 -0.04 -3.38 -7.61
N CYS A 195 0.62 -2.36 -7.07
CA CYS A 195 1.76 -1.67 -7.67
C CYS A 195 2.86 -1.45 -6.61
N SER A 196 4.08 -1.12 -7.05
CA SER A 196 5.16 -0.75 -6.14
C SER A 196 5.02 0.73 -5.70
N CYS A 197 5.48 1.10 -4.49
CA CYS A 197 5.63 2.51 -4.05
C CYS A 197 7.00 3.12 -4.39
N ASN A 198 7.89 2.36 -5.04
CA ASN A 198 9.19 2.87 -5.46
C ASN A 198 9.66 2.24 -6.77
N ILE A 199 10.21 3.08 -7.65
CA ILE A 199 10.66 2.72 -9.00
C ILE A 199 11.80 1.69 -9.04
N PHE A 200 12.51 1.46 -7.92
CA PHE A 200 13.63 0.53 -7.84
C PHE A 200 13.45 -0.62 -6.85
N SER A 201 12.38 -0.64 -6.05
CA SER A 201 12.22 -1.66 -5.01
C SER A 201 11.69 -2.99 -5.53
N THR A 202 11.02 -3.00 -6.69
CA THR A 202 10.43 -4.22 -7.24
C THR A 202 11.47 -5.32 -7.45
N GLN A 203 11.16 -6.51 -6.96
CA GLN A 203 11.81 -7.76 -7.31
C GLN A 203 11.02 -8.40 -8.45
N ASP A 204 11.57 -8.38 -9.66
CA ASP A 204 10.83 -8.74 -10.89
C ASP A 204 10.28 -10.18 -10.88
N HIS A 205 10.99 -11.12 -10.24
CA HIS A 205 10.56 -12.51 -10.09
C HIS A 205 9.40 -12.66 -9.11
N ALA A 206 9.37 -11.90 -8.01
CA ALA A 206 8.24 -11.83 -7.08
C ALA A 206 6.99 -11.29 -7.78
N ALA A 207 7.14 -10.18 -8.53
CA ALA A 207 6.07 -9.59 -9.32
C ALA A 207 5.52 -10.58 -10.35
N ALA A 208 6.39 -11.32 -11.05
CA ALA A 208 6.00 -12.33 -12.03
C ALA A 208 5.21 -13.50 -11.40
N ALA A 209 5.66 -14.01 -10.24
CA ALA A 209 4.97 -15.09 -9.53
C ALA A 209 3.56 -14.67 -9.10
N ILE A 210 3.42 -13.49 -8.50
CA ILE A 210 2.12 -12.97 -8.07
C ILE A 210 1.21 -12.65 -9.25
N ALA A 211 1.73 -12.04 -10.32
CA ALA A 211 0.96 -11.76 -11.53
C ALA A 211 0.37 -13.05 -12.13
N ARG A 212 1.17 -14.12 -12.18
CA ARG A 212 0.76 -15.43 -12.71
C ARG A 212 -0.29 -16.11 -11.85
N ASP A 213 -0.09 -16.14 -10.53
CA ASP A 213 -0.84 -17.04 -9.66
C ASP A 213 -1.97 -16.34 -8.89
N SER A 214 -1.72 -15.14 -8.38
CA SER A 214 -2.43 -14.66 -7.19
C SER A 214 -3.18 -13.34 -7.38
N ALA A 215 -2.55 -12.32 -7.97
CA ALA A 215 -3.13 -10.97 -8.05
C ALA A 215 -2.80 -10.26 -9.37
N ALA A 216 -3.47 -9.13 -9.63
CA ALA A 216 -3.05 -8.24 -10.71
C ALA A 216 -1.87 -7.38 -10.22
N VAL A 217 -0.77 -7.35 -10.97
CA VAL A 217 0.44 -6.62 -10.57
C VAL A 217 0.88 -5.70 -11.69
N PHE A 218 1.10 -4.43 -11.36
CA PHE A 218 1.66 -3.40 -12.24
C PHE A 218 2.94 -2.87 -11.59
N ALA A 219 4.04 -3.57 -11.80
CA ALA A 219 5.32 -3.23 -11.16
C ALA A 219 6.50 -3.87 -11.90
N TRP A 220 7.59 -3.12 -12.06
CA TRP A 220 8.89 -3.63 -12.48
C TRP A 220 10.04 -2.81 -11.92
N LYS A 221 11.23 -3.41 -11.83
CA LYS A 221 12.43 -2.70 -11.38
C LYS A 221 12.93 -1.75 -12.48
N GLY A 222 13.12 -0.48 -12.13
CA GLY A 222 13.64 0.54 -13.04
C GLY A 222 12.56 1.26 -13.86
N GLU A 223 11.38 1.43 -13.26
CA GLU A 223 10.33 2.31 -13.77
C GLU A 223 10.84 3.76 -13.93
N THR A 224 10.29 4.47 -14.90
CA THR A 224 10.29 5.94 -14.90
C THR A 224 9.14 6.45 -14.04
N LEU A 225 9.19 7.72 -13.62
CA LEU A 225 8.08 8.32 -12.85
C LEU A 225 6.73 8.28 -13.60
N ALA A 226 6.73 8.38 -14.93
CA ALA A 226 5.51 8.27 -15.73
C ALA A 226 4.95 6.84 -15.71
N GLU A 227 5.82 5.84 -15.71
CA GLU A 227 5.44 4.42 -15.59
C GLU A 227 4.91 4.12 -14.18
N TYR A 228 5.58 4.63 -13.14
CA TYR A 228 5.17 4.54 -11.75
C TYR A 228 3.75 5.03 -11.51
N TRP A 229 3.45 6.28 -11.89
CA TRP A 229 2.11 6.86 -11.70
C TRP A 229 1.04 6.18 -12.57
N TRP A 230 1.43 5.64 -13.73
CA TRP A 230 0.54 4.78 -14.51
C TRP A 230 0.23 3.47 -13.78
N CYS A 231 1.23 2.83 -13.17
CA CYS A 231 1.05 1.63 -12.35
C CYS A 231 0.13 1.90 -11.15
N THR A 232 0.31 3.02 -10.44
CA THR A 232 -0.59 3.46 -9.36
C THR A 232 -2.02 3.59 -9.85
N GLU A 233 -2.23 4.22 -11.03
CA GLU A 233 -3.56 4.34 -11.61
C GLU A 233 -4.21 2.99 -11.93
N ARG A 234 -3.44 2.06 -12.52
CA ARG A 234 -3.93 0.71 -12.86
C ARG A 234 -4.23 -0.12 -11.62
N CYS A 235 -3.46 0.06 -10.54
CA CYS A 235 -3.71 -0.58 -9.25
C CYS A 235 -5.06 -0.16 -8.65
N LEU A 236 -5.41 1.13 -8.76
CA LEU A 236 -6.67 1.67 -8.25
C LEU A 236 -7.88 1.43 -9.17
N GLU A 237 -7.67 1.03 -10.42
CA GLU A 237 -8.75 0.90 -11.40
C GLU A 237 -9.31 -0.53 -11.48
N TRP A 238 -10.49 -0.73 -10.89
CA TRP A 238 -11.20 -2.01 -10.79
C TRP A 238 -12.28 -2.23 -11.87
N GLY A 239 -12.26 -1.40 -12.92
CA GLY A 239 -13.25 -1.42 -13.99
C GLY A 239 -14.66 -0.99 -13.55
N PRO A 240 -15.70 -1.31 -14.35
CA PRO A 240 -17.06 -0.79 -14.17
C PRO A 240 -17.73 -1.17 -12.84
N ALA A 241 -17.30 -2.29 -12.24
CA ALA A 241 -17.84 -2.75 -10.96
C ALA A 241 -17.30 -1.94 -9.75
N GLY A 242 -16.35 -1.04 -9.97
CA GLY A 242 -15.81 -0.13 -8.95
C GLY A 242 -14.87 -0.79 -7.95
N GLY A 243 -14.20 0.02 -7.15
CA GLY A 243 -13.16 -0.39 -6.21
C GLY A 243 -12.11 0.72 -6.10
N PRO A 244 -11.17 0.63 -5.15
CA PRO A 244 -11.02 -0.42 -4.14
C PRO A 244 -12.03 -0.29 -2.99
N ASP A 245 -12.19 -1.34 -2.20
CA ASP A 245 -12.85 -1.29 -0.88
C ASP A 245 -11.85 -0.89 0.22
N LEU A 246 -10.60 -1.33 0.09
CA LEU A 246 -9.52 -1.11 1.05
C LEU A 246 -8.21 -0.76 0.32
N ILE A 247 -7.37 0.06 0.97
CA ILE A 247 -6.04 0.39 0.48
C ILE A 247 -4.97 0.00 1.50
N VAL A 248 -3.90 -0.62 1.02
CA VAL A 248 -2.65 -0.82 1.75
C VAL A 248 -1.60 0.08 1.13
N ASP A 249 -1.18 1.13 1.83
CA ASP A 249 -0.32 2.19 1.28
C ASP A 249 1.01 2.30 2.05
N ASP A 250 2.07 2.66 1.32
CA ASP A 250 3.37 3.02 1.87
C ASP A 250 3.87 4.30 1.19
N GLY A 251 3.98 5.36 1.99
CA GLY A 251 4.37 6.69 1.57
C GLY A 251 3.18 7.58 1.22
N GLY A 252 1.99 7.01 1.04
CA GLY A 252 0.74 7.72 0.86
C GLY A 252 0.46 8.19 -0.57
N ASP A 253 1.08 7.60 -1.59
CA ASP A 253 0.93 8.05 -2.99
C ASP A 253 -0.40 7.62 -3.61
N ALA A 254 -0.89 6.42 -3.31
CA ALA A 254 -2.23 6.00 -3.73
C ALA A 254 -3.30 6.87 -3.07
N THR A 255 -3.12 7.14 -1.77
CA THR A 255 -3.96 8.06 -1.01
C THR A 255 -3.94 9.47 -1.61
N LEU A 256 -2.77 10.00 -1.93
CA LEU A 256 -2.59 11.32 -2.54
C LEU A 256 -3.31 11.43 -3.88
N LEU A 257 -3.18 10.42 -4.75
CA LEU A 257 -3.81 10.42 -6.06
C LEU A 257 -5.34 10.51 -5.96
N ILE A 258 -5.96 9.81 -5.00
CA ILE A 258 -7.40 9.88 -4.78
C ILE A 258 -7.82 11.25 -4.26
N HIS A 259 -7.10 11.82 -3.30
CA HIS A 259 -7.43 13.12 -2.71
C HIS A 259 -7.30 14.26 -3.74
N GLU A 260 -6.20 14.31 -4.50
CA GLU A 260 -6.03 15.30 -5.57
C GLU A 260 -6.98 15.05 -6.75
N GLY A 261 -7.30 13.79 -7.04
CA GLY A 261 -8.30 13.42 -8.04
C GLY A 261 -9.70 13.95 -7.69
N VAL A 262 -10.17 13.74 -6.46
CA VAL A 262 -11.48 14.27 -5.99
C VAL A 262 -11.50 15.80 -6.02
N LYS A 263 -10.42 16.44 -5.57
CA LYS A 263 -10.29 17.90 -5.61
C LYS A 263 -10.35 18.44 -7.04
N ALA A 264 -9.70 17.76 -7.99
CA ALA A 264 -9.75 18.11 -9.40
C ALA A 264 -11.14 17.88 -10.01
N GLU A 265 -11.83 16.79 -9.66
CA GLU A 265 -13.22 16.53 -10.08
C GLU A 265 -14.17 17.61 -9.57
N ASP A 266 -14.05 18.01 -8.31
CA ASP A 266 -14.88 19.06 -7.70
C ASP A 266 -14.66 20.43 -8.35
N GLU A 267 -13.42 20.77 -8.70
CA GLU A 267 -13.09 22.00 -9.43
C GLU A 267 -13.61 21.93 -10.87
N TYR A 268 -13.40 20.81 -11.56
CA TYR A 268 -13.87 20.59 -12.93
C TYR A 268 -15.39 20.68 -13.03
N GLU A 269 -16.13 20.13 -12.08
CA GLU A 269 -17.60 20.22 -12.05
C GLU A 269 -18.10 21.66 -11.84
N LYS A 270 -17.39 22.48 -11.06
CA LYS A 270 -17.78 23.87 -10.77
C LYS A 270 -17.41 24.83 -11.89
N THR A 271 -16.23 24.67 -12.49
CA THR A 271 -15.63 25.68 -13.38
C THR A 271 -15.35 25.18 -14.79
N GLY A 272 -15.43 23.87 -15.02
CA GLY A 272 -14.98 23.23 -16.27
C GLY A 272 -13.46 23.24 -16.44
N LYS A 273 -12.70 23.71 -15.44
CA LYS A 273 -11.25 23.85 -15.52
C LYS A 273 -10.57 22.50 -15.28
N LEU A 274 -9.70 22.11 -16.21
CA LEU A 274 -8.85 20.94 -16.06
C LEU A 274 -7.57 21.28 -15.28
N PRO A 275 -6.97 20.33 -14.53
CA PRO A 275 -5.66 20.48 -13.93
C PRO A 275 -4.59 20.83 -14.97
N ASP A 276 -3.70 21.75 -14.61
CA ASP A 276 -2.60 22.18 -15.47
C ASP A 276 -1.26 21.73 -14.89
N PRO A 277 -0.54 20.79 -15.53
CA PRO A 277 0.80 20.40 -15.10
C PRO A 277 1.77 21.59 -14.96
N ALA A 278 1.59 22.68 -15.70
CA ALA A 278 2.43 23.86 -15.57
C ALA A 278 2.18 24.68 -14.28
N SER A 279 1.20 24.32 -13.46
CA SER A 279 0.91 25.02 -12.20
C SER A 279 1.85 24.68 -11.04
N THR A 280 2.83 23.79 -11.26
CA THR A 280 3.79 23.34 -10.24
C THR A 280 5.18 23.20 -10.87
N ASP A 281 6.21 23.50 -10.07
CA ASP A 281 7.61 23.27 -10.44
C ASP A 281 8.09 21.85 -10.07
N ASN A 282 7.28 21.07 -9.35
CA ASN A 282 7.62 19.69 -9.00
C ASN A 282 7.34 18.76 -10.18
N ALA A 283 8.39 18.30 -10.85
CA ALA A 283 8.32 17.44 -12.03
C ALA A 283 7.48 16.17 -11.86
N GLU A 284 7.48 15.56 -10.68
CA GLU A 284 6.66 14.39 -10.39
C GLU A 284 5.17 14.78 -10.26
N PHE A 285 4.89 15.88 -9.57
CA PHE A 285 3.52 16.37 -9.45
C PHE A 285 2.94 16.85 -10.78
N GLN A 286 3.78 17.30 -11.73
CA GLN A 286 3.34 17.57 -13.11
C GLN A 286 2.78 16.30 -13.78
N ILE A 287 3.39 15.13 -13.51
CA ILE A 287 2.91 13.83 -14.03
C ILE A 287 1.56 13.49 -13.39
N VAL A 288 1.43 13.64 -12.08
CA VAL A 288 0.17 13.40 -11.35
C VAL A 288 -0.96 14.28 -11.90
N LEU A 289 -0.73 15.59 -12.06
CA LEU A 289 -1.72 16.50 -12.62
C LEU A 289 -2.05 16.15 -14.08
N GLY A 290 -1.07 15.72 -14.87
CA GLY A 290 -1.28 15.25 -16.24
C GLY A 290 -2.16 14.00 -16.30
N LEU A 291 -1.91 13.04 -15.41
CA LEU A 291 -2.69 11.82 -15.26
C LEU A 291 -4.15 12.13 -14.90
N ILE A 292 -4.38 12.94 -13.86
CA ILE A 292 -5.73 13.35 -13.44
C ILE A 292 -6.44 14.11 -14.55
N ARG A 293 -5.76 15.07 -15.20
CA ARG A 293 -6.30 15.85 -16.33
C ARG A 293 -6.79 14.94 -17.45
N ASP A 294 -6.02 13.91 -17.81
CA ASP A 294 -6.37 13.01 -18.89
C ASP A 294 -7.45 12.01 -18.46
N GLY A 295 -7.45 11.57 -17.19
CA GLY A 295 -8.53 10.77 -16.59
C GLY A 295 -9.88 11.49 -16.56
N LEU A 296 -9.91 12.79 -16.24
CA LEU A 296 -11.14 13.60 -16.22
C LEU A 296 -11.85 13.66 -17.57
N LYS A 297 -11.11 13.55 -18.68
CA LYS A 297 -11.69 13.53 -20.05
C LYS A 297 -12.42 12.23 -20.35
N VAL A 298 -12.05 11.14 -19.67
CA VAL A 298 -12.63 9.81 -19.86
C VAL A 298 -13.77 9.60 -18.87
N ASP A 299 -13.54 9.92 -17.59
CA ASP A 299 -14.49 9.70 -16.51
C ASP A 299 -14.33 10.75 -15.41
N PRO A 300 -15.13 11.83 -15.43
CA PRO A 300 -14.99 12.95 -14.50
C PRO A 300 -15.55 12.67 -13.10
N LYS A 301 -15.89 11.41 -12.78
CA LYS A 301 -16.40 10.99 -11.47
C LYS A 301 -15.69 9.74 -10.95
N LYS A 302 -14.54 9.39 -11.53
CA LYS A 302 -13.73 8.21 -11.20
C LYS A 302 -13.38 8.19 -9.72
N TYR A 303 -12.72 9.23 -9.22
CA TYR A 303 -12.20 9.29 -7.86
C TYR A 303 -13.30 9.53 -6.82
N ARG A 304 -14.37 10.26 -7.16
CA ARG A 304 -15.54 10.40 -6.29
C ARG A 304 -16.19 9.06 -5.98
N ARG A 305 -16.39 8.22 -6.99
CA ARG A 305 -16.94 6.87 -6.79
C ARG A 305 -15.98 5.97 -6.01
N MET A 306 -14.66 6.14 -6.19
CA MET A 306 -13.66 5.44 -5.38
C MET A 306 -13.78 5.84 -3.90
N LYS A 307 -13.76 7.13 -3.57
CA LYS A 307 -13.84 7.58 -2.17
C LYS A 307 -15.14 7.18 -1.47
N GLU A 308 -16.25 7.11 -2.21
CA GLU A 308 -17.56 6.73 -1.65
C GLU A 308 -17.63 5.23 -1.31
N ARG A 309 -16.84 4.42 -2.01
CA ARG A 309 -16.75 2.97 -1.78
C ARG A 309 -15.68 2.60 -0.75
N LEU A 310 -14.60 3.37 -0.67
CA LEU A 310 -13.47 3.09 0.22
C LEU A 310 -13.89 3.06 1.69
N VAL A 311 -13.60 1.94 2.34
CA VAL A 311 -13.78 1.75 3.78
C VAL A 311 -12.65 2.43 4.55
N GLY A 312 -11.42 2.35 4.02
CA GLY A 312 -10.28 3.04 4.60
C GLY A 312 -8.94 2.63 4.00
N VAL A 313 -7.89 3.26 4.53
CA VAL A 313 -6.48 2.97 4.20
C VAL A 313 -5.72 2.56 5.45
N SER A 314 -4.74 1.70 5.28
CA SER A 314 -3.72 1.41 6.28
C SER A 314 -2.37 1.84 5.74
N GLU A 315 -1.59 2.60 6.52
CA GLU A 315 -0.37 3.28 6.06
C GLU A 315 0.87 2.80 6.82
N GLU A 316 1.89 2.36 6.07
CA GLU A 316 3.08 1.69 6.60
C GLU A 316 4.14 2.64 7.17
N THR A 317 4.38 3.79 6.55
CA THR A 317 5.58 4.59 6.86
C THR A 317 5.31 5.94 7.49
N THR A 318 6.29 6.41 8.28
CA THR A 318 6.28 7.72 8.95
C THR A 318 5.94 8.87 7.99
N THR A 319 6.42 8.79 6.74
CA THR A 319 6.17 9.83 5.72
C THR A 319 4.70 9.86 5.30
N GLY A 320 4.10 8.71 5.00
CA GLY A 320 2.67 8.64 4.64
C GLY A 320 1.78 9.00 5.84
N VAL A 321 2.13 8.53 7.04
CA VAL A 321 1.42 8.91 8.28
C VAL A 321 1.43 10.42 8.51
N LYS A 322 2.56 11.10 8.26
CA LYS A 322 2.63 12.56 8.33
C LYS A 322 1.66 13.23 7.33
N ARG A 323 1.55 12.70 6.11
CA ARG A 323 0.57 13.18 5.11
C ARG A 323 -0.87 12.98 5.60
N LEU A 324 -1.18 11.82 6.17
CA LEU A 324 -2.49 11.54 6.77
C LEU A 324 -2.84 12.52 7.89
N TYR A 325 -1.92 12.79 8.82
CA TYR A 325 -2.14 13.78 9.89
C TYR A 325 -2.33 15.20 9.34
N GLN A 326 -1.63 15.59 8.29
CA GLN A 326 -1.84 16.89 7.62
C GLN A 326 -3.24 16.99 7.01
N MET A 327 -3.72 15.93 6.36
CA MET A 327 -5.07 15.86 5.81
C MET A 327 -6.13 15.86 6.91
N GLN A 328 -5.92 15.13 8.01
CA GLN A 328 -6.80 15.14 9.16
C GLN A 328 -6.88 16.53 9.80
N ALA A 329 -5.74 17.18 10.04
CA ALA A 329 -5.68 18.51 10.66
C ALA A 329 -6.33 19.61 9.80
N SER A 330 -6.29 19.46 8.47
CA SER A 330 -6.96 20.38 7.54
C SER A 330 -8.43 20.02 7.28
N GLY A 331 -8.92 18.89 7.79
CA GLY A 331 -10.28 18.39 7.51
C GLY A 331 -10.48 17.88 6.08
N SER A 332 -9.39 17.57 5.36
CA SER A 332 -9.42 17.12 3.96
C SER A 332 -9.32 15.59 3.80
N LEU A 333 -9.05 14.85 4.88
CA LEU A 333 -8.99 13.38 4.85
C LEU A 333 -10.37 12.80 4.45
N LEU A 334 -10.41 12.06 3.34
CA LEU A 334 -11.66 11.61 2.71
C LEU A 334 -12.24 10.31 3.29
N PHE A 335 -11.40 9.47 3.90
CA PHE A 335 -11.78 8.16 4.43
C PHE A 335 -10.93 7.80 5.66
N PRO A 336 -11.40 6.87 6.52
CA PRO A 336 -10.65 6.37 7.67
C PRO A 336 -9.23 5.93 7.31
N ALA A 337 -8.28 6.20 8.19
CA ALA A 337 -6.89 5.81 8.02
C ALA A 337 -6.34 5.17 9.30
N ILE A 338 -5.63 4.06 9.15
CA ILE A 338 -4.94 3.38 10.26
C ILE A 338 -3.44 3.57 10.09
N ASN A 339 -2.82 4.15 11.12
CA ASN A 339 -1.38 4.31 11.25
C ASN A 339 -0.77 2.99 11.71
N VAL A 340 -0.27 2.19 10.76
CA VAL A 340 0.42 0.92 11.06
C VAL A 340 1.83 1.20 11.57
N ASN A 341 2.47 2.26 11.07
CA ASN A 341 3.82 2.66 11.43
C ASN A 341 4.07 2.75 12.94
N ASP A 342 3.13 3.34 13.69
CA ASP A 342 3.30 3.63 15.12
C ASP A 342 2.96 2.45 16.04
N SER A 343 2.63 1.29 15.47
CA SER A 343 2.59 0.06 16.26
C SER A 343 3.99 -0.21 16.83
N VAL A 344 4.06 -0.64 18.09
CA VAL A 344 5.34 -0.85 18.79
C VAL A 344 6.20 -1.88 18.06
N THR A 345 5.54 -2.94 17.60
CA THR A 345 6.08 -4.03 16.77
C THR A 345 6.55 -3.56 15.39
N LYS A 346 6.06 -2.41 14.90
CA LYS A 346 6.55 -1.79 13.66
C LYS A 346 7.66 -0.79 13.95
N SER A 347 7.32 0.31 14.63
CA SER A 347 8.21 1.44 14.85
C SER A 347 9.53 1.08 15.52
N LYS A 348 9.56 0.09 16.43
CA LYS A 348 10.78 -0.28 17.19
C LYS A 348 11.55 -1.48 16.63
N VAL A 349 11.01 -2.15 15.63
CA VAL A 349 11.63 -3.32 14.99
C VAL A 349 12.04 -2.91 13.58
N SER A 350 11.06 -2.64 12.71
CA SER A 350 11.26 -2.18 11.33
C SER A 350 12.14 -0.94 11.22
N SER A 351 11.81 0.15 11.92
CA SER A 351 12.54 1.41 11.75
C SER A 351 13.87 1.49 12.51
N PHE A 352 14.14 0.56 13.44
CA PHE A 352 15.35 0.58 14.27
C PHE A 352 16.36 -0.52 13.95
N LEU A 353 15.93 -1.68 13.45
CA LEU A 353 16.83 -2.79 13.07
C LEU A 353 17.34 -2.67 11.63
N THR A 354 16.81 -1.74 10.83
CA THR A 354 17.28 -1.44 9.46
C THR A 354 18.48 -0.46 9.44
N ILE A 355 19.31 -0.41 10.50
CA ILE A 355 20.56 0.39 10.56
C ILE A 355 21.78 -0.51 10.54
#